data_AF-A0A327N5N9-F1
#
_entry.id   AF-A0A327N5N9-F1
#
_cell.length_a   1.000
_cell.length_b   1.000
_cell.length_c   1.000
_cell.angle_alpha   90.00
_cell.angle_beta   90.00
_cell.angle_gamma   90.00
#
_symmetry.space_group_name_H-M   'P 1'
#
loop_
_entity.id
_entity.type
_entity.pdbx_description
1 polymer ?
#
loop_
_entity_poly.entity_id
_entity_poly.type
_entity_poly.pdbx_seq_one_letter_code
_entity_poly.pdbx_strand_id
1 'polypeptide(L)'
;MFKRKDPPSRMTYLFLIVLTPCLILSGLWKQGDLNLQTASVALTVNALFYVNLKWIQDFFRAGWGREYEEKLAFFNSQLARDDLSSKERVRLERKLTQLPDRYHLVTSQDATYRKINVIGTLLGAGARVLKAMMH
;
A
#
# COMPACT_ATOMS: atom_id res chain seq x y z
N MET A 1 16.18 -13.53 -14.46
CA MET A 1 15.12 -13.94 -13.51
C MET A 1 14.40 -12.69 -13.01
N PHE A 2 13.23 -12.33 -13.55
CA PHE A 2 12.29 -11.38 -12.94
C PHE A 2 10.87 -11.69 -13.46
N LYS A 3 10.17 -12.59 -12.77
CA LYS A 3 8.74 -12.88 -13.00
C LYS A 3 7.87 -12.37 -11.83
N ARG A 4 8.37 -11.43 -11.03
CA ARG A 4 7.52 -10.71 -10.07
C ARG A 4 6.88 -9.52 -10.77
N LYS A 5 5.55 -9.50 -10.79
CA LYS A 5 4.74 -8.38 -11.27
C LYS A 5 5.15 -7.12 -10.49
N ASP A 6 5.27 -5.99 -11.19
CA ASP A 6 5.66 -4.73 -10.55
C ASP A 6 4.70 -4.38 -9.40
N PRO A 7 5.22 -3.83 -8.29
CA PRO A 7 4.37 -3.45 -7.17
C PRO A 7 3.34 -2.39 -7.58
N PRO A 8 2.21 -2.31 -6.85
CA PRO A 8 1.18 -1.31 -7.11
C PRO A 8 1.77 0.10 -6.99
N SER A 9 1.20 1.05 -7.73
CA SER A 9 1.48 2.47 -7.51
C SER A 9 1.02 2.89 -6.12
N ARG A 10 1.53 4.02 -5.61
CA ARG A 10 1.11 4.55 -4.31
C ARG A 10 -0.40 4.75 -4.23
N MET A 11 -1.01 5.27 -5.29
CA MET A 11 -2.45 5.51 -5.33
C MET A 11 -3.25 4.21 -5.26
N THR A 12 -2.86 3.20 -6.05
CA THR A 12 -3.52 1.89 -5.99
C THR A 12 -3.35 1.25 -4.61
N TYR A 13 -2.16 1.33 -4.03
CA TYR A 13 -1.90 0.83 -2.68
C TYR A 13 -2.79 1.51 -1.63
N LEU A 14 -2.86 2.84 -1.62
CA LEU A 14 -3.70 3.59 -0.67
C LEU A 14 -5.19 3.29 -0.86
N PHE A 15 -5.64 3.11 -2.10
CA PHE A 15 -7.02 2.73 -2.39
C PHE A 15 -7.36 1.35 -1.78
N LEU A 16 -6.44 0.38 -1.88
CA LEU A 16 -6.61 -0.93 -1.26
C LEU A 16 -6.65 -0.85 0.28
N ILE A 17 -5.83 0.03 0.88
CA ILE A 17 -5.87 0.30 2.33
C ILE A 17 -7.25 0.85 2.74
N VAL A 18 -7.84 1.76 1.98
CA VAL A 18 -9.18 2.28 2.30
C VAL A 18 -10.26 1.21 2.10
N LEU A 19 -10.15 0.39 1.05
CA LEU A 19 -11.15 -0.64 0.76
C LEU A 19 -11.17 -1.81 1.74
N THR A 20 -10.02 -2.19 2.29
CA THR A 20 -9.90 -3.37 3.18
C THR A 20 -10.92 -3.38 4.33
N PRO A 21 -11.09 -2.32 5.14
CA PRO A 21 -12.12 -2.32 6.19
C PRO A 21 -13.54 -2.43 5.62
N CYS A 22 -13.83 -1.80 4.47
CA CYS A 22 -15.14 -1.90 3.82
C CYS A 22 -15.44 -3.33 3.37
N LEU A 23 -14.45 -4.06 2.86
CA LEU A 23 -14.58 -5.46 2.48
C LEU A 23 -14.83 -6.35 3.71
N ILE A 24 -14.14 -6.11 4.82
CA ILE A 24 -14.36 -6.84 6.08
C ILE A 24 -15.79 -6.62 6.58
N LEU A 25 -16.26 -5.38 6.64
CA LEU A 25 -17.63 -5.06 7.05
C LEU A 25 -18.68 -5.65 6.09
N SER A 26 -18.40 -5.64 4.79
CA SER A 26 -19.28 -6.28 3.79
C SER A 26 -19.34 -7.80 3.97
N GLY A 27 -18.22 -8.43 4.33
CA GLY A 27 -18.15 -9.85 4.66
C GLY A 27 -19.01 -10.19 5.88
N LEU A 28 -18.86 -9.41 6.96
CA LEU A 28 -19.70 -9.56 8.16
C LEU A 28 -21.19 -9.39 7.84
N TRP A 29 -21.54 -8.44 6.97
CA TRP A 29 -22.93 -8.28 6.53
C TRP A 29 -23.40 -9.56 5.82
N LYS A 30 -22.65 -10.03 4.83
CA LYS A 30 -23.03 -11.23 4.07
C LYS A 30 -23.20 -12.49 4.94
N GLN A 31 -22.52 -12.55 6.09
CA GLN A 31 -22.64 -13.64 7.07
C GLN A 31 -23.81 -13.45 8.05
N GLY A 32 -24.43 -12.27 8.10
CA GLY A 32 -25.46 -11.94 9.10
C GLY A 32 -24.89 -11.50 10.45
N ASP A 33 -23.56 -11.36 10.56
CA ASP A 33 -22.84 -11.07 11.80
C ASP A 33 -22.56 -9.56 12.00
N LEU A 34 -22.96 -8.72 11.05
CA LEU A 34 -22.73 -7.28 11.15
C LEU A 34 -23.67 -6.64 12.18
N ASN A 35 -23.11 -6.23 13.31
CA ASN A 35 -23.77 -5.44 14.34
C ASN A 35 -22.78 -4.41 14.93
N LEU A 36 -23.22 -3.58 15.87
CA LEU A 36 -22.37 -2.54 16.46
C LEU A 36 -21.10 -3.10 17.09
N GLN A 37 -21.19 -4.25 17.76
CA GLN A 37 -20.06 -4.90 18.43
C GLN A 37 -19.03 -5.39 17.40
N THR A 38 -19.44 -6.20 16.42
CA THR A 38 -18.53 -6.77 15.41
C THR A 38 -17.93 -5.68 14.51
N ALA A 39 -18.72 -4.66 14.15
CA ALA A 39 -18.22 -3.50 13.43
C ALA A 39 -17.17 -2.72 14.25
N SER A 40 -17.44 -2.48 15.54
CA SER A 40 -16.48 -1.77 16.40
C SER A 40 -15.16 -2.52 16.58
N VAL A 41 -15.21 -3.85 16.66
CA VAL A 41 -14.03 -4.72 16.74
C VAL A 41 -13.26 -4.68 15.43
N ALA A 42 -13.94 -4.85 14.29
CA ALA A 42 -13.31 -4.79 12.96
C ALA A 42 -12.59 -3.45 12.74
N LEU A 43 -13.25 -2.33 13.08
CA LEU A 43 -12.64 -1.00 12.99
C LEU A 43 -11.45 -0.84 13.96
N THR A 44 -11.55 -1.34 15.20
CA THR A 44 -10.46 -1.28 16.19
C THR A 44 -9.23 -2.04 15.68
N VAL A 45 -9.42 -3.26 15.18
CA VAL A 45 -8.31 -4.10 14.67
C VAL A 45 -7.65 -3.45 13.46
N ASN A 46 -8.43 -2.96 12.50
CA ASN A 46 -7.87 -2.25 11.33
C ASN A 46 -7.13 -0.96 11.74
N ALA A 47 -7.67 -0.20 12.70
CA ALA A 47 -7.01 1.00 13.21
C ALA A 47 -5.63 0.68 13.81
N LEU A 48 -5.56 -0.34 14.67
CA LEU A 48 -4.30 -0.79 15.28
C LEU A 48 -3.32 -1.28 14.22
N PHE A 49 -3.79 -2.08 13.26
CA PHE A 49 -2.95 -2.57 12.18
C PHE A 49 -2.36 -1.43 11.33
N TYR A 50 -3.16 -0.42 10.98
CA TYR A 50 -2.73 0.71 10.15
C TYR A 50 -1.73 1.62 10.85
N VAL A 51 -1.95 1.93 12.12
CA VAL A 51 -1.02 2.77 12.89
C VAL A 51 0.34 2.07 13.08
N ASN A 52 0.35 0.74 13.16
CA ASN A 52 1.58 -0.06 13.30
C ASN A 52 2.16 -0.56 11.98
N LEU A 53 1.56 -0.21 10.83
CA LEU A 53 1.90 -0.81 9.54
C LEU A 53 3.32 -0.50 9.11
N LYS A 54 3.82 0.70 9.41
CA LYS A 54 5.21 1.08 9.15
C LYS A 54 6.17 0.10 9.83
N TRP A 55 5.99 -0.11 11.13
CA TRP A 55 6.83 -1.02 11.90
C TRP A 55 6.79 -2.46 11.34
N ILE A 56 5.62 -2.97 10.97
CA ILE A 56 5.47 -4.30 10.36
C ILE A 56 6.22 -4.39 9.01
N GLN A 57 6.16 -3.33 8.21
CA GLN A 57 6.75 -3.32 6.87
C GLN A 57 8.26 -3.01 6.88
N ASP A 58 8.79 -2.43 7.95
CA ASP A 58 10.22 -2.19 8.13
C ASP A 58 11.04 -3.49 8.05
N PHE A 59 10.48 -4.62 8.52
CA PHE A 59 11.11 -5.94 8.44
C PHE A 59 11.43 -6.38 7.00
N PHE A 60 10.61 -5.99 6.03
CA PHE A 60 10.77 -6.38 4.63
C PHE A 60 11.48 -5.32 3.79
N ARG A 61 11.64 -4.11 4.34
CA ARG A 61 12.09 -2.93 3.61
C ARG A 61 13.46 -3.11 2.97
N ALA A 62 14.41 -3.73 3.68
CA ALA A 62 15.74 -3.97 3.13
C ALA A 62 15.69 -4.82 1.84
N GLY A 63 14.79 -5.81 1.79
CA GLY A 63 14.56 -6.63 0.60
C GLY A 63 13.97 -5.82 -0.55
N TRP A 64 12.98 -4.97 -0.29
CA TRP A 64 12.39 -4.10 -1.30
C TRP A 64 13.37 -3.04 -1.81
N GLY A 65 14.26 -2.54 -0.94
CA GLY A 65 15.33 -1.62 -1.32
C GLY A 65 16.30 -2.24 -2.31
N ARG A 66 16.76 -3.48 -2.05
CA ARG A 66 17.60 -4.20 -3.02
C ARG A 66 16.89 -4.43 -4.35
N GLU A 67 15.63 -4.84 -4.32
CA GLU A 67 14.84 -5.05 -5.54
C GLU A 67 14.66 -3.74 -6.35
N TYR A 68 14.48 -2.62 -5.66
CA TYR A 68 14.42 -1.30 -6.28
C TYR A 68 15.72 -0.93 -6.99
N GLU A 69 16.86 -1.07 -6.31
CA GLU A 69 18.18 -0.75 -6.87
C GLU A 69 18.53 -1.65 -8.06
N GLU A 70 18.25 -2.95 -7.97
CA GLU A 70 18.45 -3.90 -9.07
C GLU A 70 17.64 -3.50 -10.32
N LYS A 71 16.37 -3.12 -10.13
CA LYS A 71 15.51 -2.67 -11.23
C LYS A 71 15.95 -1.31 -11.78
N LEU A 72 16.40 -0.40 -10.92
CA LEU A 72 16.93 0.89 -11.32
C LEU A 72 18.16 0.73 -12.21
N ALA A 73 19.12 -0.08 -11.76
CA ALA A 73 20.32 -0.42 -12.53
C ALA A 73 19.97 -1.08 -13.86
N PHE A 74 19.02 -2.02 -13.88
CA PHE A 74 18.56 -2.69 -15.09
C PHE A 74 17.96 -1.71 -16.12
N PHE A 75 17.08 -0.79 -15.69
CA PHE A 75 16.49 0.16 -16.63
C PHE A 75 17.52 1.16 -17.16
N ASN A 76 18.44 1.64 -16.31
CA ASN A 76 19.53 2.51 -16.73
C ASN A 76 20.46 1.81 -17.72
N SER A 77 20.85 0.56 -17.46
CA SER A 77 21.71 -0.21 -18.38
C SER A 77 21.01 -0.47 -19.73
N GLN A 78 19.71 -0.70 -19.71
CA GLN A 78 18.94 -0.89 -20.94
C GLN A 78 18.85 0.41 -21.75
N LEU A 79 18.64 1.56 -21.09
CA LEU A 79 18.57 2.87 -21.76
C LEU A 79 19.91 3.35 -22.33
N ALA A 80 21.02 2.86 -21.79
CA ALA A 80 22.38 3.13 -22.28
C ALA A 80 22.71 2.39 -23.58
N ARG A 81 21.84 1.48 -24.06
CA ARG A 81 22.04 0.79 -25.33
C ARG A 81 21.72 1.68 -26.51
N ASP A 82 22.60 1.65 -27.51
CA ASP A 82 22.47 2.44 -28.74
C ASP A 82 21.48 1.85 -29.75
N ASP A 83 21.12 0.57 -29.60
CA ASP A 83 20.26 -0.18 -30.52
C ASP A 83 18.76 -0.09 -30.22
N LEU A 84 18.36 0.79 -29.30
CA LEU A 84 16.96 0.97 -28.94
C LEU A 84 16.17 1.73 -30.00
N SER A 85 15.03 1.18 -30.41
CA SER A 85 14.05 1.96 -31.17
C SER A 85 13.48 3.10 -30.30
N SER A 86 13.03 4.19 -30.95
CA SER A 86 12.41 5.32 -30.24
C SER A 86 11.23 4.91 -29.37
N LYS A 87 10.44 3.92 -29.82
CA LYS A 87 9.29 3.39 -29.07
C LYS A 87 9.72 2.63 -27.81
N GLU A 88 10.81 1.88 -27.89
CA GLU A 88 11.34 1.14 -26.74
C GLU A 88 11.99 2.06 -25.72
N ARG A 89 12.74 3.05 -26.19
CA ARG A 89 13.33 4.10 -25.34
C ARG A 89 12.24 4.81 -24.53
N VAL A 90 11.19 5.31 -25.18
CA VAL A 90 10.04 5.95 -24.50
C VAL A 90 9.37 5.02 -23.49
N ARG A 91 9.26 3.72 -23.81
CA ARG A 91 8.66 2.73 -22.89
C ARG A 91 9.54 2.50 -21.67
N LEU A 92 10.85 2.40 -21.84
CA LEU A 92 11.82 2.20 -20.76
C LEU A 92 11.90 3.45 -19.86
N GLU A 93 11.98 4.64 -20.45
CA GLU A 93 11.92 5.91 -19.73
C GLU A 93 10.65 6.02 -18.90
N ARG A 94 9.48 5.70 -19.48
CA ARG A 94 8.23 5.69 -18.73
C ARG A 94 8.28 4.74 -17.53
N LYS A 95 8.82 3.54 -17.70
CA LYS A 95 8.95 2.56 -16.60
C LYS A 95 9.90 3.04 -15.52
N LEU A 96 11.03 3.62 -15.91
CA LEU A 96 12.02 4.20 -15.01
C LEU A 96 11.40 5.35 -14.19
N THR A 97 10.67 6.27 -14.83
CA THR A 97 9.98 7.37 -14.15
C THR A 97 8.88 6.89 -13.19
N GLN A 98 8.21 5.77 -13.50
CA GLN A 98 7.20 5.18 -12.61
C GLN A 98 7.80 4.39 -11.44
N LEU A 99 9.07 3.98 -11.53
CA LEU A 99 9.67 3.06 -10.58
C LEU A 99 9.66 3.61 -9.13
N PRO A 100 10.00 4.89 -8.86
CA PRO A 100 9.96 5.41 -7.50
C PRO A 100 8.57 5.41 -6.89
N ASP A 101 7.52 5.68 -7.68
CA ASP A 101 6.13 5.65 -7.21
C ASP A 101 5.66 4.23 -6.89
N ARG A 102 6.13 3.24 -7.66
CA ARG A 102 5.83 1.82 -7.40
C ARG A 102 6.56 1.29 -6.18
N TYR A 103 7.77 1.80 -5.90
CA TYR A 103 8.55 1.50 -4.70
C TYR A 103 8.38 2.58 -3.62
N HIS A 104 7.21 3.22 -3.54
CA HIS A 104 6.96 4.33 -2.62
C HIS A 104 7.18 3.98 -1.14
N LEU A 105 7.07 2.70 -0.75
CA LEU A 105 7.36 2.21 0.61
C LEU A 105 8.86 2.24 0.94
N VAL A 106 9.72 2.36 -0.07
CA VAL A 106 11.17 2.54 0.05
C VAL A 106 11.54 4.00 -0.19
N THR A 107 11.10 4.58 -1.31
CA THR A 107 11.56 5.89 -1.78
C THR A 107 10.90 7.08 -1.07
N SER A 108 9.74 6.87 -0.45
CA SER A 108 8.86 7.96 0.01
C SER A 108 7.91 7.48 1.10
N GLN A 109 8.46 6.72 2.04
CA GLN A 109 7.74 6.04 3.11
C GLN A 109 6.83 6.98 3.91
N ASP A 110 7.33 8.13 4.35
CA ASP A 110 6.61 8.99 5.29
C ASP A 110 5.38 9.61 4.65
N ALA A 111 5.44 9.93 3.35
CA ALA A 111 4.28 10.41 2.60
C ALA A 111 3.17 9.35 2.52
N THR A 112 3.54 8.07 2.47
CA THR A 112 2.59 6.96 2.42
C THR A 112 2.03 6.67 3.80
N TYR A 113 2.89 6.42 4.79
CA TYR A 113 2.46 6.04 6.13
C TYR A 113 1.73 7.15 6.87
N ARG A 114 2.03 8.43 6.60
CA ARG A 114 1.22 9.54 7.14
C ARG A 114 -0.24 9.41 6.74
N LYS A 115 -0.53 9.08 5.49
CA LYS A 115 -1.91 8.88 5.01
C LYS A 115 -2.55 7.65 5.66
N ILE A 116 -1.81 6.55 5.76
CA ILE A 116 -2.29 5.32 6.41
C ILE A 116 -2.61 5.57 7.88
N ASN A 117 -1.77 6.31 8.60
CA ASN A 117 -1.98 6.66 10.01
C ASN A 117 -3.22 7.53 10.19
N VAL A 118 -3.48 8.48 9.28
CA VAL A 118 -4.73 9.26 9.28
C VAL A 118 -5.93 8.34 9.12
N ILE A 119 -5.90 7.40 8.16
CA ILE A 119 -6.98 6.41 7.98
C ILE A 119 -7.16 5.56 9.24
N GLY A 120 -6.08 5.02 9.81
CA GLY A 120 -6.12 4.25 11.05
C GLY A 120 -6.72 5.02 12.21
N THR A 121 -6.39 6.31 12.35
CA THR A 121 -6.94 7.19 13.38
C THR A 121 -8.44 7.40 13.19
N LEU A 122 -8.90 7.62 11.96
CA LEU A 122 -10.32 7.77 11.63
C LEU A 122 -11.12 6.49 11.92
N LEU A 123 -10.57 5.31 11.57
CA LEU A 123 -11.19 4.03 11.90
C LEU A 123 -11.30 3.85 13.42
N GLY A 124 -10.26 4.21 14.17
CA GLY A 124 -10.27 4.17 15.64
C GLY A 124 -11.28 5.14 16.27
N ALA A 125 -11.47 6.32 15.68
CA ALA A 125 -12.54 7.24 16.08
C ALA A 125 -13.93 6.64 15.81
N GLY A 126 -14.15 6.07 14.62
CA GLY A 126 -15.39 5.38 14.26
C GLY A 126 -15.70 4.22 15.22
N ALA A 127 -14.70 3.41 15.57
CA ALA A 127 -14.85 2.33 16.54
C ALA A 127 -15.32 2.84 17.91
N ARG A 128 -14.79 3.98 18.39
CA ARG A 128 -15.21 4.60 19.66
C ARG A 128 -16.65 5.09 19.60
N VAL A 129 -17.07 5.70 18.49
CA VAL A 129 -18.46 6.12 18.29
C VAL A 129 -19.40 4.92 18.36
N LEU A 130 -19.08 3.83 17.63
CA LEU A 130 -19.91 2.62 17.65
C LEU A 130 -20.00 2.02 19.06
N LYS A 131 -18.90 2.03 19.84
CA LYS A 131 -18.91 1.57 21.23
C LYS A 131 -19.78 2.44 22.13
N ALA A 132 -19.74 3.76 21.96
CA ALA A 132 -20.57 4.67 22.73
C ALA A 132 -22.07 4.47 22.44
N MET A 133 -22.46 4.08 21.22
CA MET A 133 -23.84 3.79 20.86
C MET A 133 -24.39 2.46 21.45
N MET A 134 -23.53 1.62 22.02
CA MET A 134 -23.94 0.38 22.69
C MET A 134 -24.28 0.59 24.18
N HIS A 135 -23.95 1.77 24.73
CA HIS A 135 -24.22 2.18 26.11
C HIS A 135 -25.41 3.14 26.15
#